data_AF-A0A497IDS9-F1
#
_entry.id   AF-A0A497IDS9-F1
#
_cell.length_a   1.000
_cell.length_b   1.000
_cell.length_c   1.000
_cell.angle_alpha   90.00
_cell.angle_beta   90.00
_cell.angle_gamma   90.00
#
_symmetry.space_group_name_H-M   'P 1'
#
loop_
_entity.id
_entity.type
_entity.pdbx_description
1 polymer ?
#
loop_
_entity_poly.entity_id
_entity_poly.type
_entity_poly.pdbx_seq_one_letter_code
_entity_poly.pdbx_strand_id
1 'polypeptide(L)'
;MFIFAFGSRSARLCEFGQQTSTRAGKGPRFMTPMVQWTENGVASTIVRAIAKTRYLRISFEELMLHPQEVIKRIGKFVYYDFSESLSHIEQRQPFHRKHIFSGNRVSRNDSPIFEPSRINANRLKGLNNKKFWYLGSWISSFWGYDQDQSYLYKA
;
A
#
# COMPACT_ATOMS: atom_id res chain seq x y z
N MET A 1 4.97 -14.34 -12.93
CA MET A 1 5.74 -13.38 -12.11
C MET A 1 4.73 -12.53 -11.37
N PHE A 2 4.81 -12.42 -10.04
CA PHE A 2 3.77 -11.76 -9.26
C PHE A 2 4.33 -10.55 -8.51
N ILE A 3 3.74 -9.37 -8.75
CA ILE A 3 4.03 -8.14 -8.01
C ILE A 3 2.78 -7.82 -7.20
N PHE A 4 2.93 -7.75 -5.88
CA PHE A 4 1.87 -7.28 -4.98
C PHE A 4 2.35 -6.02 -4.28
N ALA A 5 1.62 -4.92 -4.48
CA ALA A 5 1.81 -3.68 -3.74
C ALA A 5 0.81 -3.64 -2.58
N PHE A 6 1.31 -3.77 -1.34
CA PHE A 6 0.48 -3.64 -0.13
C PHE A 6 0.72 -2.26 0.48
N GLY A 7 -0.31 -1.41 0.46
CA GLY A 7 -0.32 -0.16 1.20
C GLY A 7 -1.10 -0.32 2.49
N SER A 8 -0.49 0.02 3.64
CA SER A 8 -1.21 0.07 4.90
C SER A 8 -2.28 1.19 4.83
N ARG A 9 -3.54 0.80 4.62
CA ARG A 9 -4.69 1.73 4.53
C ARG A 9 -5.47 1.78 5.85
N SER A 10 -4.80 1.67 6.98
CA SER A 10 -5.44 1.70 8.31
C SER A 10 -6.13 3.04 8.60
N ALA A 11 -5.65 4.16 8.05
CA ALA A 11 -6.26 5.48 8.28
C ALA A 11 -7.57 5.72 7.51
N ARG A 12 -7.88 4.93 6.46
CA ARG A 12 -9.06 5.16 5.59
C ARG A 12 -10.28 4.28 5.91
N LEU A 13 -10.18 3.41 6.91
CA LEU A 13 -11.34 2.63 7.38
C LEU A 13 -12.39 3.53 8.06
N CYS A 14 -11.99 4.65 8.66
CA CYS A 14 -12.93 5.62 9.25
C CYS A 14 -13.73 6.41 8.19
N GLU A 15 -13.10 6.82 7.08
CA GLU A 15 -13.81 7.55 6.00
C GLU A 15 -14.73 6.63 5.18
N PHE A 16 -14.45 5.33 5.14
CA PHE A 16 -15.30 4.34 4.46
C PHE A 16 -16.70 4.25 5.09
N GLY A 17 -16.82 4.60 6.38
CA GLY A 17 -18.10 4.67 7.10
C GLY A 17 -19.02 5.81 6.65
N GLN A 18 -18.48 6.89 6.06
CA GLN A 18 -19.30 8.06 5.71
C GLN A 18 -19.84 8.05 4.26
N GLN A 19 -19.20 7.33 3.33
CA GLN A 19 -19.59 7.38 1.90
C GLN A 19 -20.52 6.26 1.42
N THR A 20 -20.88 5.29 2.27
CA THR A 20 -21.75 4.15 1.88
C THR A 20 -23.23 4.33 2.28
N SER A 21 -23.61 5.52 2.74
CA SER A 21 -24.93 5.81 3.35
C SER A 21 -26.14 5.84 2.38
N THR A 22 -26.00 5.67 1.06
CA THR A 22 -27.16 5.83 0.15
C THR A 22 -27.61 4.56 -0.60
N ARG A 23 -27.10 3.36 -0.27
CA ARG A 23 -27.70 2.10 -0.77
C ARG A 23 -28.00 1.13 0.37
N ALA A 24 -29.21 1.29 0.90
CA ALA A 24 -29.88 0.38 1.82
C ALA A 24 -29.88 -1.06 1.28
N GLY A 25 -29.13 -1.92 1.95
CA GLY A 25 -29.15 -3.37 1.79
C GLY A 25 -28.55 -3.95 3.07
N LYS A 26 -29.43 -4.39 3.97
CA LYS A 26 -29.15 -4.79 5.34
C LYS A 26 -28.39 -6.13 5.38
N GLY A 27 -27.09 -6.05 5.63
CA GLY A 27 -26.22 -7.16 6.01
C GLY A 27 -24.93 -6.56 6.60
N PRO A 28 -24.20 -7.27 7.48
CA PRO A 28 -23.01 -6.73 8.14
C PRO A 28 -21.84 -6.60 7.15
N ARG A 29 -21.86 -5.56 6.31
CA ARG A 29 -20.82 -5.22 5.31
C ARG A 29 -19.46 -4.86 5.91
N PHE A 30 -19.33 -4.80 7.24
CA PHE A 30 -18.06 -4.57 7.93
C PHE A 30 -17.16 -5.82 7.99
N MET A 31 -17.72 -7.02 7.83
CA MET A 31 -16.94 -8.26 7.82
C MET A 31 -16.18 -8.44 6.50
N THR A 32 -16.77 -8.00 5.38
CA THR A 32 -16.21 -8.22 4.03
C THR A 32 -14.80 -7.63 3.84
N PRO A 33 -14.48 -6.41 4.31
CA PRO A 33 -13.13 -5.86 4.19
C PRO A 33 -12.08 -6.59 5.02
N MET A 34 -12.44 -7.05 6.22
CA MET A 34 -11.51 -7.80 7.09
C MET A 34 -11.24 -9.18 6.53
N VAL A 35 -12.27 -9.88 6.06
CA VAL A 35 -12.13 -11.19 5.41
C VAL A 35 -11.26 -11.05 4.15
N GLN A 36 -11.56 -10.09 3.28
CA GLN A 36 -10.76 -9.84 2.07
C GLN A 36 -9.31 -9.48 2.40
N TRP A 37 -9.07 -8.72 3.48
CA TRP A 37 -7.72 -8.40 3.92
C TRP A 37 -6.96 -9.64 4.40
N THR A 38 -7.61 -10.51 5.19
CA THR A 38 -7.03 -11.78 5.64
C THR A 38 -6.77 -12.72 4.46
N GLU A 39 -7.71 -12.84 3.51
CA GLU A 39 -7.54 -13.64 2.29
C GLU A 39 -6.32 -13.18 1.47
N ASN A 40 -6.19 -11.87 1.25
CA ASN A 40 -5.04 -11.30 0.55
C ASN A 40 -3.73 -11.55 1.31
N GLY A 41 -3.76 -11.46 2.64
CA GLY A 41 -2.64 -11.85 3.49
C GLY A 41 -2.24 -13.29 3.23
N VAL A 42 -3.16 -14.23 3.43
CA VAL A 42 -2.93 -15.68 3.29
C VAL A 42 -2.38 -16.00 1.90
N ALA A 43 -3.03 -15.49 0.86
CA ALA A 43 -2.59 -15.67 -0.51
C ALA A 43 -1.15 -15.17 -0.72
N SER A 44 -0.81 -13.98 -0.17
CA SER A 44 0.55 -13.44 -0.30
C SER A 44 1.60 -14.31 0.41
N THR A 45 1.28 -14.89 1.56
CA THR A 45 2.19 -15.80 2.29
C THR A 45 2.36 -17.12 1.56
N ILE A 46 1.28 -17.69 1.01
CA ILE A 46 1.34 -18.90 0.20
C ILE A 46 2.21 -18.66 -1.04
N VAL A 47 1.98 -17.57 -1.77
CA VAL A 47 2.77 -17.20 -2.94
C VAL A 47 4.24 -17.00 -2.57
N ARG A 48 4.53 -16.32 -1.45
CA ARG A 48 5.89 -16.13 -0.95
C ARG A 48 6.57 -17.47 -0.64
N ALA A 49 5.85 -18.42 -0.05
CA ALA A 49 6.39 -19.73 0.30
C ALA A 49 6.74 -20.57 -0.94
N ILE A 50 5.87 -20.56 -1.96
CA ILE A 50 6.02 -21.37 -3.17
C ILE A 50 6.99 -20.72 -4.17
N ALA A 51 6.93 -19.40 -4.32
CA ALA A 51 7.53 -18.68 -5.44
C ALA A 51 8.64 -17.72 -4.98
N LYS A 52 9.56 -18.18 -4.12
CA LYS A 52 10.61 -17.36 -3.50
C LYS A 52 11.39 -16.47 -4.48
N THR A 53 11.66 -16.95 -5.70
CA THR A 53 12.39 -16.22 -6.76
C THR A 53 11.50 -15.44 -7.71
N ARG A 54 10.18 -15.67 -7.68
CA ARG A 54 9.17 -15.04 -8.57
C ARG A 54 8.19 -14.15 -7.79
N TYR A 55 8.60 -13.74 -6.60
CA TYR A 55 7.86 -12.87 -5.70
C TYR A 55 8.74 -11.70 -5.25
N LEU A 56 8.22 -10.48 -5.38
CA LEU A 56 8.84 -9.27 -4.84
C LEU A 56 7.80 -8.55 -4.00
N ARG A 57 8.12 -8.33 -2.72
CA ARG A 57 7.34 -7.50 -1.80
C ARG A 57 7.85 -6.07 -1.86
N ILE A 58 6.92 -5.14 -1.99
CA ILE A 58 7.17 -3.70 -1.93
C ILE A 58 6.09 -3.10 -1.03
N SER A 59 6.52 -2.36 -0.02
CA SER A 59 5.62 -1.56 0.78
C SER A 59 5.38 -0.21 0.10
N PHE A 60 4.18 0.34 0.30
CA PHE A 60 3.87 1.68 -0.19
C PHE A 60 4.85 2.72 0.41
N GLU A 61 5.22 2.54 1.66
CA GLU A 61 6.05 3.47 2.41
C GLU A 61 7.50 3.44 1.93
N GLU A 62 8.06 2.26 1.63
CA GLU A 62 9.36 2.15 0.99
C GLU A 62 9.36 2.82 -0.39
N LEU A 63 8.31 2.59 -1.19
CA LEU A 63 8.17 3.23 -2.51
C LEU A 63 8.10 4.75 -2.40
N MET A 64 7.44 5.29 -1.38
CA MET A 64 7.32 6.72 -1.19
C MET A 64 8.59 7.37 -0.63
N LEU A 65 9.34 6.66 0.24
CA LEU A 65 10.57 7.17 0.85
C LEU A 65 11.79 7.01 -0.05
N HIS A 66 11.90 5.88 -0.74
CA HIS A 66 13.05 5.50 -1.58
C HIS A 66 12.59 5.09 -2.99
N PRO A 67 11.88 5.96 -3.73
CA PRO A 67 11.25 5.58 -5.00
C PRO A 67 12.26 5.07 -6.03
N GLN A 68 13.45 5.67 -6.12
CA GLN A 68 14.47 5.26 -7.07
C GLN A 68 14.99 3.84 -6.80
N GLU A 69 15.26 3.52 -5.54
CA GLU A 69 15.76 2.19 -5.14
C GLU A 69 14.70 1.12 -5.38
N VAL A 70 13.45 1.40 -5.02
CA VAL A 70 12.33 0.48 -5.22
C VAL A 70 12.07 0.24 -6.71
N ILE A 71 12.06 1.28 -7.55
CA ILE A 71 11.88 1.13 -9.00
C ILE A 71 13.05 0.36 -9.63
N LYS A 72 14.30 0.58 -9.19
CA LYS A 72 15.45 -0.24 -9.61
C LYS A 72 15.30 -1.71 -9.21
N ARG A 73 14.80 -1.98 -8.00
CA ARG A 73 14.49 -3.36 -7.53
C ARG A 73 13.41 -4.01 -8.39
N ILE A 74 12.35 -3.26 -8.74
CA ILE A 74 11.31 -3.73 -9.67
C ILE A 74 11.94 -4.05 -11.03
N GLY A 75 12.71 -3.13 -11.62
CA GLY A 75 13.38 -3.32 -12.90
C GLY A 75 14.24 -4.57 -12.96
N LYS A 76 15.08 -4.78 -11.94
CA LYS A 76 15.87 -6.02 -11.80
C LYS A 76 14.99 -7.27 -11.70
N PHE A 77 13.88 -7.19 -10.97
CA PHE A 77 12.97 -8.31 -10.78
C PHE A 77 12.22 -8.66 -12.07
N VAL A 78 11.77 -7.67 -12.86
CA VAL A 78 11.04 -7.86 -14.13
C VAL A 78 11.94 -7.94 -15.37
N TYR A 79 13.25 -7.80 -15.19
CA TYR A 79 14.23 -7.66 -16.28
C TYR A 79 13.85 -6.54 -17.26
N TYR A 80 13.44 -5.38 -16.74
CA TYR A 80 13.02 -4.22 -17.51
C TYR A 80 13.82 -2.96 -17.09
N ASP A 81 14.16 -2.13 -18.06
CA ASP A 81 14.86 -0.87 -17.82
C ASP A 81 13.86 0.27 -17.57
N PHE A 82 13.96 0.88 -16.38
CA PHE A 82 13.13 2.02 -15.96
C PHE A 82 13.90 3.34 -15.95
N SER A 83 14.99 3.48 -16.71
CA SER A 83 15.83 4.69 -16.74
C SER A 83 15.04 5.98 -17.00
N GLU A 84 14.05 5.95 -17.90
CA GLU A 84 13.14 7.09 -18.15
C GLU A 84 12.25 7.41 -16.94
N SER A 85 11.70 6.39 -16.27
CA SER A 85 10.89 6.62 -15.06
C SER A 85 11.74 7.14 -13.90
N LEU A 86 13.00 6.68 -13.81
CA LEU A 86 13.95 7.15 -12.79
C LEU A 86 14.32 8.62 -12.99
N SER A 87 14.51 9.07 -14.24
CA SER A 87 14.78 10.49 -14.53
C SER A 87 13.58 11.37 -14.17
N HIS A 88 12.35 10.90 -14.43
CA HIS A 88 11.15 11.63 -14.00
C HIS A 88 11.02 11.75 -12.48
N ILE A 89 11.37 10.70 -11.72
CA ILE A 89 11.39 10.73 -10.25
C ILE A 89 12.41 11.75 -9.75
N GLU A 90 13.61 11.74 -10.33
CA GLU A 90 14.70 12.67 -9.98
C GLU A 90 14.29 14.13 -10.22
N GLN A 91 13.64 14.40 -11.35
CA GLN A 91 13.15 15.72 -11.72
C GLN A 91 11.83 16.12 -11.02
N ARG A 92 11.29 15.25 -10.15
CA ARG A 92 9.97 15.42 -9.50
C ARG A 92 8.84 15.71 -10.50
N GLN A 93 8.96 15.17 -11.71
CA GLN A 93 7.98 15.38 -12.77
C GLN A 93 6.73 14.52 -12.54
N PRO A 94 5.55 15.04 -12.90
CA PRO A 94 4.32 14.27 -12.81
C PRO A 94 4.30 13.09 -13.79
N PHE A 95 3.93 11.92 -13.29
CA PHE A 95 3.75 10.75 -14.15
C PHE A 95 2.46 10.88 -14.97
N HIS A 96 2.59 10.86 -16.29
CA HIS A 96 1.44 10.87 -17.18
C HIS A 96 0.83 9.47 -17.24
N ARG A 97 -0.37 9.33 -16.67
CA ARG A 97 -1.09 8.05 -16.67
C ARG A 97 -1.64 7.76 -18.07
N LYS A 98 -0.96 6.92 -18.85
CA LYS A 98 -1.44 6.46 -20.17
C LYS A 98 -2.54 5.40 -20.10
N HIS A 99 -2.66 4.67 -18.98
CA HIS A 99 -3.72 3.69 -18.76
C HIS A 99 -4.68 4.12 -17.64
N ILE A 100 -5.98 4.05 -17.94
CA ILE A 100 -7.04 4.19 -16.95
C ILE A 100 -7.00 2.92 -16.09
N PHE A 101 -6.51 3.04 -14.86
CA PHE A 101 -6.76 2.02 -13.84
C PHE A 101 -8.23 2.12 -13.44
N SER A 102 -9.13 1.55 -14.25
CA SER A 102 -10.59 1.55 -14.04
C SER A 102 -11.05 0.59 -12.94
N GLY A 103 -10.19 0.33 -11.94
CA GLY A 103 -10.54 -0.43 -10.75
C GLY A 103 -11.24 0.45 -9.72
N ASN A 104 -12.53 0.70 -9.91
CA ASN A 104 -13.55 1.18 -8.95
C ASN A 104 -13.28 2.38 -8.01
N ARG A 105 -12.11 3.03 -8.04
CA ARG A 105 -11.86 4.20 -7.20
C ARG A 105 -10.92 5.15 -7.92
N VAL A 106 -11.53 6.27 -8.32
CA VAL A 106 -10.88 7.55 -8.57
C VAL A 106 -10.29 7.69 -9.99
N SER A 107 -11.19 7.99 -10.93
CA SER A 107 -10.87 8.85 -12.08
C SER A 107 -10.48 10.25 -11.57
N ARG A 108 -9.31 10.38 -10.96
CA ARG A 108 -8.65 11.69 -10.78
C ARG A 108 -7.77 11.89 -12.00
N ASN A 109 -7.94 13.01 -12.69
CA ASN A 109 -7.03 13.47 -13.73
C ASN A 109 -5.67 13.92 -13.18
N ASP A 110 -5.46 13.82 -11.87
CA ASP A 110 -4.23 14.29 -11.23
C ASP A 110 -3.04 13.39 -11.57
N SER A 111 -1.98 13.96 -12.14
CA SER A 111 -0.73 13.23 -12.32
C SER A 111 -0.12 12.94 -10.94
N PRO A 112 0.14 11.67 -10.57
CA PRO A 112 0.72 11.35 -9.27
C PRO A 112 2.14 11.92 -9.17
N ILE A 113 2.44 12.50 -8.00
CA ILE A 113 3.76 13.01 -7.62
C ILE A 113 4.19 12.25 -6.36
N PHE A 114 5.45 11.80 -6.34
CA PHE A 114 6.05 11.20 -5.15
C PHE A 114 6.39 12.30 -4.14
N GLU A 115 5.57 12.43 -3.10
CA GLU A 115 5.75 13.45 -2.06
C GLU A 115 5.88 12.77 -0.67
N PRO A 116 7.10 12.53 -0.17
CA PRO A 116 7.32 11.84 1.10
C PRO A 116 6.66 12.50 2.32
N SER A 117 6.48 13.83 2.28
CA SER A 117 5.81 14.63 3.32
C SER A 117 4.39 14.12 3.64
N ARG A 118 3.68 13.58 2.64
CA ARG A 118 2.29 13.11 2.77
C ARG A 118 2.14 11.82 3.56
N ILE A 119 3.21 11.03 3.72
CA ILE A 119 3.17 9.78 4.49
C ILE A 119 2.77 10.07 5.94
N ASN A 120 3.32 11.15 6.52
CA ASN A 120 3.11 11.50 7.91
C ASN A 120 1.76 12.19 8.17
N ALA A 121 1.19 12.86 7.16
CA ALA A 121 -0.05 13.62 7.31
C ALA A 121 -1.26 12.76 7.69
N ASN A 122 -1.29 11.50 7.24
CA ASN A 122 -2.42 10.58 7.45
C ASN A 122 -2.24 9.63 8.63
N ARG A 123 -1.26 9.88 9.51
CA ARG A 123 -0.98 8.98 10.64
C ARG A 123 -2.07 9.13 11.71
N LEU A 124 -2.57 8.00 12.22
CA LEU A 124 -3.42 7.98 13.41
C LEU A 124 -2.64 8.56 14.59
N LYS A 125 -3.20 9.58 15.25
CA LYS A 125 -2.58 10.24 16.42
C LYS A 125 -3.18 9.73 17.73
N GLY A 126 -2.38 9.80 18.80
CA GLY A 126 -2.84 9.61 20.18
C GLY A 126 -3.41 8.22 20.51
N LEU A 127 -4.52 8.19 21.24
CA LEU A 127 -5.14 6.97 21.77
C LEU A 127 -5.63 6.01 20.67
N ASN A 128 -6.04 6.53 19.51
CA ASN A 128 -6.50 5.70 18.41
C ASN A 128 -5.36 4.86 17.81
N ASN A 129 -4.15 5.40 17.77
CA ASN A 129 -2.97 4.64 17.36
C ASN A 129 -2.69 3.51 18.35
N LYS A 130 -2.72 3.80 19.66
CA LYS A 130 -2.49 2.78 20.70
C LYS A 130 -3.51 1.64 20.64
N LYS A 131 -4.80 1.96 20.50
CA LYS A 131 -5.88 0.95 20.36
C LYS A 131 -5.72 0.11 19.09
N PHE A 132 -5.41 0.75 17.96
CA PHE A 132 -5.15 0.06 16.71
C PHE A 132 -4.01 -0.96 16.86
N TRP A 133 -2.89 -0.56 17.46
CA TRP A 133 -1.78 -1.46 17.72
C TRP A 133 -2.12 -2.55 18.72
N TYR A 134 -2.79 -2.23 19.83
CA TYR A 134 -3.19 -3.26 20.79
C TYR A 134 -4.04 -4.37 20.15
N LEU A 135 -4.99 -4.00 19.30
CA LEU A 135 -5.89 -4.95 18.64
C LEU A 135 -5.26 -5.61 17.40
N GLY A 136 -4.39 -4.91 16.69
CA GLY A 136 -3.89 -5.29 15.37
C GLY A 136 -2.41 -5.67 15.31
N SER A 137 -1.63 -5.50 16.38
CA SER A 137 -0.19 -5.80 16.43
C SER A 137 0.07 -7.26 16.10
N TRP A 138 -0.68 -8.19 16.68
CA TRP A 138 -0.46 -9.62 16.46
C TRP A 138 -0.66 -10.01 15.00
N ILE A 139 -1.69 -9.45 14.33
CA ILE A 139 -1.90 -9.70 12.91
C ILE A 139 -0.81 -9.03 12.08
N SER A 140 -0.42 -7.81 12.45
CA SER A 140 0.64 -7.06 11.76
C SER A 140 1.98 -7.80 11.82
N SER A 141 2.34 -8.35 12.99
CA SER A 141 3.53 -9.18 13.18
C SER A 141 3.45 -10.48 12.38
N PHE A 142 2.29 -11.14 12.33
CA PHE A 142 2.12 -12.38 11.56
C PHE A 142 2.41 -12.20 10.07
N TRP A 143 2.03 -11.05 9.50
CA TRP A 143 2.28 -10.73 8.08
C TRP A 143 3.60 -9.98 7.84
N GLY A 144 4.40 -9.76 8.88
CA GLY A 144 5.68 -9.04 8.78
C GLY A 144 5.53 -7.56 8.43
N TYR A 145 4.41 -6.93 8.80
CA TYR A 145 4.24 -5.47 8.66
C TYR A 145 5.01 -4.69 9.74
N ASP A 146 5.48 -5.37 10.78
CA ASP A 146 6.35 -4.83 11.82
C ASP A 146 7.72 -4.40 11.26
N GLN A 147 8.29 -5.16 10.33
CA GLN A 147 9.57 -4.82 9.67
C GLN A 147 9.43 -3.64 8.71
N ASP A 148 8.31 -3.57 8.01
CA ASP A 148 8.05 -2.49 7.05
C ASP A 148 8.02 -1.14 7.77
N GLN A 149 7.62 -1.09 9.05
CA GLN A 149 7.53 0.15 9.82
C GLN A 149 8.80 0.61 10.52
N SER A 150 9.95 0.01 10.23
CA SER A 150 11.24 0.44 10.79
C SER A 150 11.57 1.91 10.50
N TYR A 151 11.01 2.51 9.44
CA TYR A 151 11.09 3.95 9.17
C TYR A 151 10.38 4.83 10.20
N LEU A 152 9.47 4.29 11.03
CA LEU A 152 8.76 5.03 12.07
C LEU A 152 9.63 5.37 13.28
N TYR A 153 10.76 4.69 13.47
CA TYR A 153 11.60 4.79 14.66
C TYR A 153 12.96 5.46 14.39
N LYS A 154 13.23 5.88 13.14
CA LYS A 154 14.46 6.60 12.75
C LYS A 154 14.23 8.13 12.67
N ALA A 155 13.42 8.67 13.57
CA ALA A 155 13.27 10.13 13.74
C ALA A 155 14.28 10.65 14.77
#